data_AF-A0A7K7V8S7-F1
#
_entry.id   AF-A0A7K7V8S7-F1
#
_cell.length_a   1.000
_cell.length_b   1.000
_cell.length_c   1.000
_cell.angle_alpha   90.00
_cell.angle_beta   90.00
_cell.angle_gamma   90.00
#
_symmetry.space_group_name_H-M   'P 1'
#
loop_
_entity.id
_entity.type
_entity.pdbx_description
1 polymer ?
#
loop_
_entity_poly.entity_id
_entity_poly.type
_entity_poly.pdbx_seq_one_letter_code
_entity_poly.pdbx_strand_id
1 'polypeptide(L)'
;VFFVFTFSPGPVSSILVNRYGSRPVVMFGGLLCGIGMVSAAFCTSILQLYICVGFITGFGLALNLQPSVIIIGKYFLKRRPIANGLAMAGSPVMLCTLAPLNQFLFDNFGWRGSFLILGALLLNCCVAGALFRPIGVAKASVKKQMTEEEKEAPKEEVIKVSTEMSNPSYTPAETKTEEEEEKDCCEKINNYLDFSLFKHRGFLIYLIGNVLMFLGFFAPIVFLAPYAKHIGIDEYSAAFLLSILAIVDMIARPATGIIANSKWVRPKIQYFFSFSIAFNGACHLLCPLASGYTGLVIYSIFFGLAFGMVCAMLFETLMDLVGAARFTSAVGLVTIAECCTILLGPPIGGTLIDTFGDYKYMFIKCGAVMVLAGTFLFIMNYYNYRMLAKEEKKRKAKEEDPKIIRTENEDKSNWKKEAQKDGPELQPLRDEREGLKTEVNGT
;
A
#
# COMPACT_ATOMS: atom_id res chain seq x y z
N VAL A 1 -16.43 -9.77 -8.65
CA VAL A 1 -16.20 -8.78 -9.72
C VAL A 1 -15.79 -7.42 -9.15
N PHE A 2 -16.69 -6.62 -8.57
CA PHE A 2 -16.40 -5.27 -8.03
C PHE A 2 -15.05 -5.10 -7.32
N PHE A 3 -14.85 -5.77 -6.17
CA PHE A 3 -13.60 -5.67 -5.40
C PHE A 3 -12.34 -5.99 -6.21
N VAL A 4 -12.42 -6.94 -7.16
CA VAL A 4 -11.29 -7.35 -7.99
C VAL A 4 -10.83 -6.19 -8.88
N PHE A 5 -11.77 -5.50 -9.52
CA PHE A 5 -11.45 -4.32 -10.33
C PHE A 5 -11.15 -3.06 -9.50
N THR A 6 -11.49 -3.04 -8.21
CA THR A 6 -11.02 -2.00 -7.27
C THR A 6 -9.55 -2.21 -6.83
N PHE A 7 -9.11 -3.45 -6.62
CA PHE A 7 -7.75 -3.74 -6.11
C PHE A 7 -6.71 -4.09 -7.21
N SER A 8 -7.13 -4.66 -8.34
CA SER A 8 -6.24 -5.13 -9.41
C SER A 8 -5.53 -4.00 -10.17
N PRO A 9 -6.16 -2.86 -10.52
CA PRO A 9 -5.53 -1.81 -11.33
C PRO A 9 -4.50 -0.94 -10.60
N GLY A 10 -4.06 -1.29 -9.38
CA GLY A 10 -3.08 -0.51 -8.60
C GLY A 10 -1.83 -0.09 -9.39
N PRO A 11 -1.12 -1.01 -10.08
CA PRO A 11 0.04 -0.67 -10.92
C PRO A 11 -0.33 0.23 -12.10
N VAL A 12 -1.46 -0.06 -12.78
CA VAL A 12 -1.97 0.72 -13.92
C VAL A 12 -2.25 2.16 -13.49
N SER A 13 -2.95 2.34 -12.36
CA SER A 13 -3.20 3.66 -11.79
C SER A 13 -1.92 4.39 -11.41
N SER A 14 -0.90 3.70 -10.89
CA SER A 14 0.40 4.29 -10.58
C SER A 14 1.10 4.84 -11.83
N ILE A 15 1.11 4.07 -12.92
CA ILE A 15 1.66 4.49 -14.22
C ILE A 15 0.91 5.72 -14.76
N LEU A 16 -0.43 5.70 -14.73
CA LEU A 16 -1.27 6.83 -15.15
C LEU A 16 -0.98 8.10 -14.32
N VAL A 17 -0.82 7.97 -13.00
CA VAL A 17 -0.48 9.10 -12.10
C VAL A 17 0.89 9.68 -12.40
N ASN A 18 1.88 8.85 -12.76
CA ASN A 18 3.22 9.35 -13.09
C ASN A 18 3.25 10.05 -14.46
N ARG A 19 2.41 9.62 -15.43
CA ARG A 19 2.34 10.24 -16.76
C ARG A 19 1.46 11.51 -16.81
N TYR A 20 0.30 11.50 -16.14
CA TYR A 20 -0.70 12.57 -16.22
C TYR A 20 -0.90 13.37 -14.93
N GLY A 21 -0.34 12.93 -13.81
CA GLY A 21 -0.53 13.54 -12.49
C GLY A 21 -1.77 13.02 -11.74
N SER A 22 -1.77 13.16 -10.41
CA SER A 22 -2.84 12.60 -9.55
C SER A 22 -4.23 13.19 -9.81
N ARG A 23 -4.33 14.49 -10.06
CA ARG A 23 -5.62 15.20 -10.22
C ARG A 23 -6.48 14.69 -11.39
N PRO A 24 -6.01 14.69 -12.66
CA PRO A 24 -6.84 14.24 -13.77
C PRO A 24 -7.21 12.76 -13.66
N VAL A 25 -6.34 11.91 -13.10
CA VAL A 25 -6.63 10.47 -12.91
C VAL A 25 -7.78 10.25 -11.94
N VAL A 26 -7.81 10.97 -10.81
CA VAL A 26 -8.92 10.87 -9.83
C VAL A 26 -10.21 11.47 -10.39
N MET A 27 -10.15 12.60 -11.08
CA MET A 27 -11.33 13.20 -11.73
C MET A 27 -11.91 12.27 -12.81
N PHE A 28 -11.07 11.64 -13.62
CA PHE A 28 -11.51 10.64 -14.60
C PHE A 28 -12.09 9.39 -13.92
N GLY A 29 -11.44 8.89 -12.87
CA GLY A 29 -11.95 7.78 -12.06
C GLY A 29 -13.33 8.05 -11.45
N GLY A 30 -13.53 9.25 -10.88
CA GLY A 30 -14.82 9.67 -10.32
C GLY A 30 -15.93 9.77 -11.36
N LEU A 31 -15.61 10.31 -12.55
CA LEU A 31 -16.53 10.34 -13.68
C LEU A 31 -16.91 8.92 -14.13
N LEU A 32 -15.93 8.02 -14.20
CA LEU A 32 -16.14 6.62 -14.57
C LEU A 32 -17.02 5.88 -13.54
N CYS A 33 -16.83 6.13 -12.24
CA CYS A 33 -17.71 5.62 -11.18
C CYS A 33 -19.15 6.11 -11.36
N GLY A 34 -19.34 7.40 -11.61
CA GLY A 34 -20.66 8.00 -11.84
C GLY A 34 -21.36 7.39 -13.06
N ILE A 35 -20.67 7.30 -14.19
CA ILE A 35 -21.18 6.69 -15.42
C ILE A 35 -21.54 5.22 -15.18
N GLY A 36 -20.65 4.42 -14.56
CA GLY A 36 -20.91 3.01 -14.27
C GLY A 36 -22.17 2.79 -13.44
N MET A 37 -22.39 3.60 -12.40
CA MET A 37 -23.57 3.51 -11.55
C MET A 37 -24.84 4.05 -12.21
N VAL A 38 -24.77 5.15 -12.96
CA VAL A 38 -25.91 5.67 -13.72
C VAL A 38 -26.33 4.67 -14.80
N SER A 39 -25.38 4.07 -15.53
CA SER A 39 -25.66 3.00 -16.50
C SER A 39 -26.28 1.76 -15.84
N ALA A 40 -25.86 1.41 -14.62
CA ALA A 40 -26.41 0.28 -13.87
C ALA A 40 -27.93 0.40 -13.61
N ALA A 41 -28.46 1.62 -13.47
CA ALA A 41 -29.90 1.85 -13.30
C ALA A 41 -30.73 1.46 -14.54
N PHE A 42 -30.12 1.46 -15.73
CA PHE A 42 -30.78 1.11 -16.99
C PHE A 42 -30.53 -0.35 -17.43
N CYS A 43 -29.71 -1.11 -16.69
CA CYS A 43 -29.44 -2.51 -17.02
C CYS A 43 -30.71 -3.38 -16.95
N THR A 44 -30.81 -4.31 -17.91
CA THR A 44 -31.88 -5.33 -17.98
C THR A 44 -31.36 -6.75 -17.78
N SER A 45 -30.04 -6.94 -17.74
CA SER A 45 -29.37 -8.24 -17.53
C SER A 45 -28.32 -8.17 -16.42
N ILE A 46 -28.18 -9.28 -15.67
CA ILE A 46 -27.16 -9.45 -14.62
C ILE A 46 -25.74 -9.28 -15.18
N LEU A 47 -25.50 -9.72 -16.43
CA LEU A 47 -24.20 -9.54 -17.10
C LEU A 47 -23.86 -8.05 -17.29
N GLN A 48 -24.86 -7.24 -17.65
CA GLN A 48 -24.68 -5.78 -17.78
C GLN A 48 -24.37 -5.15 -16.41
N LEU A 49 -25.03 -5.59 -15.33
CA LEU A 49 -24.71 -5.14 -13.97
C LEU A 49 -23.27 -5.51 -13.54
N TYR A 50 -22.77 -6.70 -13.90
CA TYR A 50 -21.37 -7.06 -13.65
C TYR A 50 -20.38 -6.20 -14.44
N ILE A 51 -20.74 -5.75 -15.64
CA ILE A 51 -19.90 -4.82 -16.42
C ILE A 51 -19.98 -3.40 -15.81
N CYS A 52 -21.17 -2.85 -15.63
CA CYS A 52 -21.37 -1.48 -15.15
C CYS A 52 -20.92 -1.28 -13.71
N VAL A 53 -21.49 -2.02 -12.75
CA VAL A 53 -21.11 -1.90 -11.33
C VAL A 53 -19.77 -2.59 -11.07
N GLY A 54 -19.55 -3.77 -11.64
CA GLY A 54 -18.37 -4.58 -11.33
C GLY A 54 -17.08 -4.08 -11.98
N PHE A 55 -17.07 -3.90 -13.31
CA PHE A 55 -15.87 -3.50 -14.05
C PHE A 55 -15.69 -1.97 -14.08
N ILE A 56 -16.69 -1.23 -14.59
CA ILE A 56 -16.57 0.22 -14.82
C ILE A 56 -16.42 0.98 -13.50
N THR A 57 -17.34 0.79 -12.55
CA THR A 57 -17.24 1.46 -11.23
C THR A 57 -16.07 0.93 -10.40
N GLY A 58 -15.74 -0.37 -10.48
CA GLY A 58 -14.57 -0.93 -9.80
C GLY A 58 -13.25 -0.32 -10.27
N PHE A 59 -13.03 -0.27 -11.59
CA PHE A 59 -11.85 0.37 -12.18
C PHE A 59 -11.79 1.87 -11.88
N GLY A 60 -12.94 2.57 -11.92
CA GLY A 60 -13.05 3.97 -11.51
C GLY A 60 -12.61 4.18 -10.05
N LEU A 61 -13.00 3.29 -9.14
CA LEU A 61 -12.59 3.36 -7.73
C LEU A 61 -11.10 3.05 -7.55
N ALA A 62 -10.50 2.15 -8.33
CA ALA A 62 -9.05 1.94 -8.33
C ALA A 62 -8.28 3.22 -8.69
N LEU A 63 -8.77 3.94 -9.71
CA LEU A 63 -8.25 5.26 -10.13
C LEU A 63 -8.52 6.38 -9.13
N ASN A 64 -9.40 6.20 -8.14
CA ASN A 64 -9.57 7.13 -7.02
C ASN A 64 -8.65 6.76 -5.83
N LEU A 65 -8.59 5.46 -5.49
CA LEU A 65 -7.91 4.97 -4.29
C LEU A 65 -6.39 5.13 -4.38
N GLN A 66 -5.77 4.64 -5.45
CA GLN A 66 -4.31 4.60 -5.58
C GLN A 66 -3.67 6.00 -5.63
N PRO A 67 -4.18 6.98 -6.40
CA PRO A 67 -3.56 8.31 -6.43
C PRO A 67 -3.72 9.07 -5.11
N SER A 68 -4.79 8.78 -4.35
CA SER A 68 -5.04 9.37 -3.02
C SER A 68 -3.96 8.94 -2.02
N VAL A 69 -3.57 7.67 -1.99
CA VAL A 69 -2.45 7.20 -1.16
C VAL A 69 -1.12 7.83 -1.61
N ILE A 70 -0.87 7.91 -2.92
CA ILE A 70 0.35 8.51 -3.47
C ILE A 70 0.48 10.00 -3.11
N ILE A 71 -0.59 10.79 -3.23
CA ILE A 71 -0.50 12.23 -2.96
C ILE A 71 -0.32 12.53 -1.47
N ILE A 72 -0.96 11.77 -0.57
CA ILE A 72 -0.74 11.88 0.88
C ILE A 72 0.73 11.63 1.22
N GLY A 73 1.34 10.59 0.63
CA GLY A 73 2.76 10.27 0.80
C GLY A 73 3.73 11.32 0.25
N LYS A 74 3.31 12.15 -0.71
CA LYS A 74 4.07 13.31 -1.23
C LYS A 74 3.91 14.56 -0.35
N TYR A 75 2.70 14.83 0.13
CA TYR A 75 2.39 16.00 0.96
C TYR A 75 2.99 15.91 2.37
N PHE A 76 2.80 14.77 3.02
CA PHE A 76 3.28 14.54 4.37
C PHE A 76 4.49 13.62 4.30
N LEU A 77 5.63 14.07 4.82
CA LEU A 77 6.83 13.24 4.99
C LEU A 77 6.97 12.80 6.46
N LYS A 78 6.94 13.78 7.38
CA LYS A 78 7.14 13.58 8.83
C LYS A 78 5.92 12.97 9.55
N ARG A 79 4.70 13.13 9.02
CA ARG A 79 3.43 12.65 9.62
C ARG A 79 2.67 11.65 8.75
N ARG A 80 3.38 10.91 7.88
CA ARG A 80 2.79 9.90 6.96
C ARG A 80 1.81 8.92 7.62
N PRO A 81 2.13 8.28 8.77
CA PRO A 81 1.22 7.29 9.35
C PRO A 81 -0.09 7.91 9.84
N ILE A 82 -0.05 9.14 10.37
CA ILE A 82 -1.22 9.88 10.85
C ILE A 82 -2.14 10.26 9.67
N ALA A 83 -1.55 10.76 8.58
CA ALA A 83 -2.32 11.17 7.40
C ALA A 83 -2.95 9.97 6.67
N ASN A 84 -2.21 8.86 6.52
CA ASN A 84 -2.75 7.61 5.98
C ASN A 84 -3.85 7.04 6.90
N GLY A 85 -3.62 7.04 8.22
CA GLY A 85 -4.60 6.57 9.20
C GLY A 85 -5.92 7.34 9.14
N LEU A 86 -5.86 8.67 9.06
CA LEU A 86 -7.04 9.52 8.92
C LEU A 86 -7.79 9.27 7.60
N ALA A 87 -7.06 9.14 6.48
CA ALA A 87 -7.67 8.84 5.18
C ALA A 87 -8.36 7.45 5.17
N MET A 88 -7.74 6.44 5.78
CA MET A 88 -8.32 5.11 5.89
C MET A 88 -9.51 5.03 6.87
N ALA A 89 -9.52 5.86 7.92
CA ALA A 89 -10.64 5.98 8.85
C ALA A 89 -11.92 6.54 8.22
N GLY A 90 -11.85 7.19 7.05
CA GLY A 90 -13.02 7.62 6.30
C GLY A 90 -13.85 6.47 5.72
N SER A 91 -13.25 5.29 5.47
CA SER A 91 -13.96 4.15 4.89
C SER A 91 -15.03 3.56 5.83
N PRO A 92 -14.74 3.30 7.13
CA PRO A 92 -15.77 2.93 8.09
C PRO A 92 -16.88 4.00 8.27
N VAL A 93 -16.55 5.29 8.27
CA VAL A 93 -17.56 6.37 8.37
C VAL A 93 -18.51 6.34 7.18
N MET A 94 -17.98 6.13 5.97
CA MET A 94 -18.80 5.98 4.76
C MET A 94 -19.65 4.71 4.82
N LEU A 95 -19.10 3.57 5.23
CA LEU A 95 -19.88 2.33 5.36
C LEU A 95 -21.03 2.47 6.38
N CYS A 96 -20.76 3.10 7.53
CA CYS A 96 -21.73 3.31 8.60
C CYS A 96 -22.94 4.14 8.15
N THR A 97 -22.70 5.18 7.34
CA THR A 97 -23.76 6.08 6.85
C THR A 97 -24.43 5.54 5.59
N LEU A 98 -23.67 4.92 4.70
CA LEU A 98 -24.15 4.42 3.41
C LEU A 98 -24.98 3.14 3.54
N ALA A 99 -24.74 2.26 4.52
CA ALA A 99 -25.52 1.02 4.66
C ALA A 99 -27.02 1.27 4.96
N PRO A 100 -27.41 2.08 5.98
CA PRO A 100 -28.82 2.41 6.22
C PRO A 100 -29.39 3.31 5.12
N LEU A 101 -28.59 4.25 4.60
CA LEU A 101 -29.01 5.11 3.49
C LEU A 101 -29.35 4.30 2.23
N ASN A 102 -28.56 3.27 1.91
CA ASN A 102 -28.82 2.42 0.75
C ASN A 102 -30.12 1.60 0.90
N GLN A 103 -30.44 1.10 2.10
CA GLN A 103 -31.74 0.46 2.34
C GLN A 103 -32.89 1.47 2.22
N PHE A 104 -32.76 2.66 2.80
CA PHE A 104 -33.75 3.74 2.66
C PHE A 104 -33.99 4.15 1.21
N LEU A 105 -32.93 4.27 0.41
CA LEU A 105 -33.03 4.57 -1.02
C LEU A 105 -33.71 3.42 -1.79
N PHE A 106 -33.43 2.17 -1.43
CA PHE A 106 -34.01 0.99 -2.05
C PHE A 106 -35.53 0.93 -1.81
N ASP A 107 -35.98 1.21 -0.59
CA ASP A 107 -37.40 1.15 -0.23
C ASP A 107 -38.22 2.26 -0.87
N ASN A 108 -37.68 3.48 -0.97
CA ASN A 108 -38.41 4.66 -1.46
C ASN A 108 -38.32 4.86 -2.98
N PHE A 109 -37.18 4.53 -3.60
CA PHE A 109 -36.91 4.80 -5.02
C PHE A 109 -36.62 3.54 -5.84
N GLY A 110 -36.65 2.36 -5.21
CA GLY A 110 -36.25 1.10 -5.83
C GLY A 110 -34.74 1.03 -6.13
N TRP A 111 -34.30 -0.14 -6.56
CA TRP A 111 -32.90 -0.41 -6.90
C TRP A 111 -32.36 0.51 -8.03
N ARG A 112 -33.20 0.89 -9.00
CA ARG A 112 -32.82 1.80 -10.10
C ARG A 112 -32.57 3.22 -9.60
N GLY A 113 -33.48 3.77 -8.80
CA GLY A 113 -33.32 5.09 -8.20
C GLY A 113 -32.12 5.15 -7.26
N SER A 114 -31.90 4.07 -6.49
CA SER A 114 -30.71 3.91 -5.64
C SER A 114 -29.42 4.02 -6.45
N PHE A 115 -29.28 3.31 -7.57
CA PHE A 115 -28.08 3.39 -8.41
C PHE A 115 -27.84 4.78 -9.02
N LEU A 116 -28.89 5.50 -9.42
CA LEU A 116 -28.77 6.89 -9.89
C LEU A 116 -28.24 7.83 -8.79
N ILE A 117 -28.79 7.73 -7.58
CA ILE A 117 -28.42 8.59 -6.44
C ILE A 117 -27.00 8.25 -5.94
N LEU A 118 -26.65 6.96 -5.88
CA LEU A 118 -25.29 6.52 -5.59
C LEU A 118 -24.28 6.97 -6.66
N GLY A 119 -24.69 7.00 -7.93
CA GLY A 119 -23.89 7.57 -9.02
C GLY A 119 -23.61 9.06 -8.82
N ALA A 120 -24.61 9.84 -8.42
CA ALA A 120 -24.44 11.25 -8.07
C ALA A 120 -23.51 11.45 -6.86
N LEU A 121 -23.63 10.61 -5.83
CA LEU A 121 -22.70 10.63 -4.68
C LEU A 121 -21.25 10.30 -5.09
N LEU A 122 -21.06 9.35 -6.01
CA LEU A 122 -19.73 9.00 -6.55
C LEU A 122 -19.14 10.06 -7.48
N LEU A 123 -19.97 10.87 -8.16
CA LEU A 123 -19.47 12.02 -8.93
C LEU A 123 -18.80 13.08 -8.03
N ASN A 124 -19.16 13.16 -6.74
CA ASN A 124 -18.44 14.03 -5.79
C ASN A 124 -16.96 13.62 -5.58
N CYS A 125 -16.56 12.39 -5.95
CA CYS A 125 -15.14 12.02 -6.01
C CYS A 125 -14.35 12.90 -6.99
N CYS A 126 -14.99 13.43 -8.05
CA CYS A 126 -14.36 14.41 -8.95
C CYS A 126 -14.04 15.72 -8.23
N VAL A 127 -14.95 16.19 -7.35
CA VAL A 127 -14.78 17.40 -6.55
C VAL A 127 -13.69 17.20 -5.50
N ALA A 128 -13.67 16.04 -4.83
CA ALA A 128 -12.59 15.67 -3.93
C ALA A 128 -11.22 15.60 -4.66
N GLY A 129 -11.19 15.01 -5.85
CA GLY A 129 -10.00 14.98 -6.72
C GLY A 129 -9.53 16.36 -7.20
N ALA A 130 -10.42 17.34 -7.34
CA ALA A 130 -10.06 18.69 -7.73
C ALA A 130 -9.18 19.41 -6.68
N LEU A 131 -9.26 19.00 -5.40
CA LEU A 131 -8.41 19.48 -4.31
C LEU A 131 -6.95 19.01 -4.41
N PHE A 132 -6.65 18.01 -5.26
CA PHE A 132 -5.32 17.44 -5.39
C PHE A 132 -4.41 18.39 -6.18
N ARG A 133 -3.80 19.36 -5.48
CA ARG A 133 -2.84 20.27 -6.08
C ARG A 133 -1.50 19.52 -6.28
N PRO A 134 -0.94 19.46 -7.49
CA PRO A 134 0.38 18.87 -7.67
C PRO A 134 1.42 19.80 -7.01
N ILE A 135 2.06 19.34 -5.94
CA ILE A 135 3.30 19.96 -5.46
C ILE A 135 4.36 19.63 -6.50
N GLY A 136 4.71 20.60 -7.32
CA GLY A 136 5.89 20.50 -8.16
C GLY A 136 7.12 20.48 -7.28
N VAL A 137 7.90 19.39 -7.34
CA VAL A 137 9.35 19.54 -7.13
C VAL A 137 9.79 20.49 -8.24
N ALA A 138 10.17 21.70 -7.87
CA ALA A 138 10.30 22.78 -8.84
C ALA A 138 11.33 22.41 -9.91
N LYS A 139 10.97 22.56 -11.20
CA LYS A 139 11.90 22.55 -12.33
C LYS A 139 12.81 23.81 -12.33
N ALA A 140 13.31 24.20 -11.16
CA ALA A 140 13.99 25.46 -10.87
C ALA A 140 15.48 25.29 -10.53
N SER A 141 15.95 24.08 -10.17
CA SER A 141 17.40 23.85 -9.98
C SER A 141 18.15 23.76 -11.32
N VAL A 142 17.57 23.08 -12.31
CA VAL A 142 18.25 22.80 -13.59
C VAL A 142 18.36 24.05 -14.49
N LYS A 143 17.40 24.98 -14.41
CA LYS A 143 17.38 26.19 -15.27
C LYS A 143 17.94 27.45 -14.60
N LYS A 144 18.52 27.33 -13.39
CA LYS A 144 19.23 28.45 -12.74
C LYS A 144 20.72 28.20 -12.50
N GLN A 145 21.15 26.93 -12.42
CA GLN A 145 22.59 26.60 -12.35
C GLN A 145 23.30 26.69 -13.72
N MET A 146 22.59 26.63 -14.85
CA MET A 146 23.18 26.83 -16.20
C MET A 146 23.25 28.30 -16.64
N THR A 147 23.27 29.28 -15.72
CA THR A 147 23.24 30.71 -16.11
C THR A 147 24.16 31.60 -15.27
N GLU A 148 24.80 31.08 -14.23
CA GLU A 148 25.67 31.85 -13.33
C GLU A 148 27.15 31.40 -13.37
N GLU A 149 27.51 30.26 -13.99
CA GLU A 149 28.92 29.79 -14.10
C GLU A 149 29.66 30.20 -15.38
N GLU A 150 29.00 30.81 -16.38
CA GLU A 150 29.60 31.10 -17.70
C GLU A 150 29.95 32.60 -17.91
N LYS A 151 30.24 33.32 -16.81
CA LYS A 151 30.61 34.75 -16.84
C LYS A 151 31.80 35.11 -15.94
N GLU A 152 32.93 34.46 -16.16
CA GLU A 152 34.25 35.07 -15.93
C GLU A 152 35.22 34.64 -17.04
N ALA A 153 36.03 35.59 -17.53
CA ALA A 153 36.66 35.57 -18.86
C ALA A 153 38.11 35.00 -18.85
N PRO A 154 38.95 35.13 -19.92
CA PRO A 154 38.70 35.36 -21.35
C PRO A 154 39.52 34.39 -22.27
N LYS A 155 39.32 34.48 -23.60
CA LYS A 155 40.43 34.56 -24.59
C LYS A 155 39.95 34.95 -26.00
N GLU A 156 40.70 35.84 -26.63
CA GLU A 156 40.50 36.32 -28.01
C GLU A 156 41.25 35.46 -29.02
N GLU A 157 40.65 35.26 -30.21
CA GLU A 157 41.23 35.29 -31.57
C GLU A 157 40.21 34.61 -32.54
N VAL A 158 39.30 35.32 -33.23
CA VAL A 158 39.48 36.24 -34.38
C VAL A 158 39.49 35.51 -35.76
N ILE A 159 38.32 35.56 -36.46
CA ILE A 159 38.17 35.81 -37.93
C ILE A 159 38.70 34.68 -38.88
N LYS A 160 38.01 34.03 -39.83
CA LYS A 160 36.84 34.27 -40.74
C LYS A 160 36.44 32.88 -41.38
N VAL A 161 35.45 32.65 -42.25
CA VAL A 161 34.43 33.46 -42.97
C VAL A 161 33.14 32.61 -43.22
N SER A 162 32.06 33.29 -43.61
CA SER A 162 30.76 32.90 -44.20
C SER A 162 30.83 31.97 -45.45
N THR A 163 29.80 31.40 -46.10
CA THR A 163 28.31 31.42 -46.08
C THR A 163 27.87 30.03 -46.65
N GLU A 164 26.71 29.45 -46.36
CA GLU A 164 25.52 29.50 -47.25
C GLU A 164 24.32 28.74 -46.65
N MET A 165 23.14 29.02 -47.19
CA MET A 165 21.82 28.69 -46.62
C MET A 165 20.96 28.00 -47.68
N SER A 166 20.70 26.70 -47.54
CA SER A 166 19.70 25.99 -48.36
C SER A 166 19.18 24.70 -47.69
N ASN A 167 17.96 24.79 -47.16
CA ASN A 167 17.00 23.67 -47.28
C ASN A 167 16.59 23.56 -48.77
N PRO A 168 16.01 22.43 -49.27
CA PRO A 168 15.32 21.38 -48.50
C PRO A 168 15.65 19.93 -48.91
N SER A 169 15.33 18.94 -48.05
CA SER A 169 14.51 17.77 -48.44
C SER A 169 14.30 16.76 -47.32
N TYR A 170 13.12 16.12 -47.38
CA TYR A 170 12.62 14.97 -46.63
C TYR A 170 13.61 13.81 -46.40
N THR A 171 13.55 13.23 -45.21
CA THR A 171 13.80 11.79 -44.93
C THR A 171 12.85 11.30 -43.82
N PRO A 172 12.57 9.98 -43.72
CA PRO A 172 11.21 9.51 -43.40
C PRO A 172 10.92 9.30 -41.91
N ALA A 173 9.63 9.07 -41.62
CA ALA A 173 9.20 8.53 -40.34
C ALA A 173 9.77 7.11 -40.14
N GLU A 174 10.66 6.96 -39.14
CA GLU A 174 11.08 5.65 -38.67
C GLU A 174 9.89 4.92 -38.04
N THR A 175 9.50 3.81 -38.66
CA THR A 175 8.44 2.94 -38.15
C THR A 175 9.04 2.09 -37.02
N LYS A 176 8.62 2.34 -35.78
CA LYS A 176 9.06 1.53 -34.64
C LYS A 176 8.54 0.11 -34.77
N THR A 177 9.44 -0.86 -34.72
CA THR A 177 9.12 -2.28 -34.71
C THR A 177 8.46 -2.66 -33.39
N GLU A 178 7.41 -3.49 -33.45
CA GLU A 178 6.56 -3.84 -32.29
C GLU A 178 7.35 -4.47 -31.12
N GLU A 179 8.49 -5.13 -31.42
CA GLU A 179 9.38 -5.75 -30.42
C GLU A 179 10.12 -4.76 -29.49
N GLU A 180 10.27 -3.48 -29.88
CA GLU A 180 10.92 -2.48 -29.02
C GLU A 180 9.93 -1.87 -28.00
N GLU A 181 8.67 -1.68 -28.37
CA GLU A 181 7.65 -1.20 -27.43
C GLU A 181 7.31 -2.24 -26.35
N GLU A 182 7.35 -3.53 -26.69
CA GLU A 182 7.09 -4.60 -25.72
C GLU A 182 8.21 -4.71 -24.65
N LYS A 183 9.48 -4.53 -25.07
CA LYS A 183 10.63 -4.47 -24.15
C LYS A 183 10.60 -3.23 -23.25
N ASP A 184 10.35 -2.04 -23.82
CA ASP A 184 10.22 -0.79 -23.06
C ASP A 184 9.04 -0.84 -22.06
N CYS A 185 7.92 -1.47 -22.44
CA CYS A 185 6.79 -1.69 -21.55
C CYS A 185 7.13 -2.68 -20.41
N CYS A 186 7.73 -3.83 -20.72
CA CYS A 186 8.16 -4.81 -19.72
C CYS A 186 9.22 -4.24 -18.76
N GLU A 187 10.18 -3.46 -19.25
CA GLU A 187 11.21 -2.84 -18.42
C GLU A 187 10.64 -1.71 -17.54
N LYS A 188 9.66 -0.94 -18.05
CA LYS A 188 8.87 -0.02 -17.21
C LYS A 188 8.05 -0.76 -16.15
N ILE A 189 7.42 -1.89 -16.48
CA ILE A 189 6.68 -2.71 -15.51
C ILE A 189 7.63 -3.27 -14.43
N ASN A 190 8.81 -3.75 -14.82
CA ASN A 190 9.84 -4.26 -13.90
C ASN A 190 10.37 -3.17 -12.94
N ASN A 191 10.44 -1.91 -13.39
CA ASN A 191 10.74 -0.76 -12.53
C ASN A 191 9.63 -0.42 -11.50
N TYR A 192 8.38 -0.85 -11.72
CA TYR A 192 7.27 -0.65 -10.77
C TYR A 192 6.94 -1.90 -9.94
N LEU A 193 7.29 -3.09 -10.43
CA LEU A 193 7.09 -4.38 -9.78
C LEU A 193 8.46 -5.08 -9.64
N ASP A 194 9.17 -4.77 -8.56
CA ASP A 194 10.45 -5.37 -8.19
C ASP A 194 10.26 -6.86 -7.83
N PHE A 195 10.32 -7.74 -8.83
CA PHE A 195 10.24 -9.18 -8.65
C PHE A 195 11.36 -9.77 -7.78
N SER A 196 12.43 -9.01 -7.45
CA SER A 196 13.43 -9.47 -6.47
C SER A 196 12.85 -9.63 -5.07
N LEU A 197 11.71 -9.00 -4.77
CA LEU A 197 10.95 -9.18 -3.51
C LEU A 197 10.57 -10.66 -3.26
N PHE A 198 10.30 -11.46 -4.30
CA PHE A 198 10.00 -12.88 -4.14
C PHE A 198 11.18 -13.71 -3.59
N LYS A 199 12.41 -13.20 -3.65
CA LYS A 199 13.58 -13.82 -3.00
C LYS A 199 13.65 -13.53 -1.51
N HIS A 200 12.89 -12.55 -1.00
CA HIS A 200 12.86 -12.19 0.42
C HIS A 200 11.95 -13.15 1.20
N ARG A 201 12.56 -14.05 1.99
CA ARG A 201 11.86 -15.14 2.70
C ARG A 201 10.61 -14.69 3.47
N GLY A 202 10.73 -13.61 4.24
CA GLY A 202 9.60 -13.10 5.03
C GLY A 202 8.48 -12.51 4.16
N PHE A 203 8.81 -11.86 3.02
CA PHE A 203 7.80 -11.36 2.07
C PHE A 203 7.01 -12.51 1.45
N LEU A 204 7.69 -13.61 1.09
CA LEU A 204 7.02 -14.81 0.57
C LEU A 204 6.08 -15.44 1.61
N ILE A 205 6.50 -15.54 2.88
CA ILE A 205 5.66 -16.03 3.99
C ILE A 205 4.40 -15.15 4.15
N TYR A 206 4.60 -13.82 4.19
CA TYR A 206 3.52 -12.84 4.29
C TYR A 206 2.54 -12.95 3.12
N LEU A 207 3.04 -13.03 1.89
CA LEU A 207 2.24 -13.13 0.68
C LEU A 207 1.36 -14.39 0.67
N ILE A 208 1.92 -15.56 1.00
CA ILE A 208 1.16 -16.82 1.08
C ILE A 208 0.09 -16.74 2.17
N GLY A 209 0.41 -16.16 3.32
CA GLY A 209 -0.55 -15.94 4.41
C GLY A 209 -1.71 -15.02 4.02
N ASN A 210 -1.43 -13.90 3.35
CA ASN A 210 -2.46 -13.00 2.83
C ASN A 210 -3.35 -13.69 1.79
N VAL A 211 -2.77 -14.42 0.83
CA VAL A 211 -3.50 -15.17 -0.19
C VAL A 211 -4.49 -16.15 0.48
N LEU A 212 -4.04 -16.93 1.48
CA LEU A 212 -4.92 -17.81 2.25
C LEU A 212 -6.00 -17.05 3.03
N MET A 213 -5.64 -15.95 3.70
CA MET A 213 -6.57 -15.11 4.47
C MET A 213 -7.69 -14.53 3.60
N PHE A 214 -7.36 -13.90 2.47
CA PHE A 214 -8.33 -13.18 1.65
C PHE A 214 -9.40 -14.07 1.00
N LEU A 215 -9.16 -15.38 0.89
CA LEU A 215 -10.16 -16.38 0.48
C LEU A 215 -11.33 -16.52 1.49
N GLY A 216 -11.12 -16.13 2.75
CA GLY A 216 -12.12 -16.11 3.83
C GLY A 216 -12.54 -14.72 4.31
N PHE A 217 -11.81 -13.67 3.97
CA PHE A 217 -11.95 -12.35 4.60
C PHE A 217 -13.19 -11.54 4.16
N PHE A 218 -13.49 -11.47 2.86
CA PHE A 218 -14.56 -10.60 2.35
C PHE A 218 -15.97 -11.23 2.31
N ALA A 219 -16.08 -12.56 2.29
CA ALA A 219 -17.40 -13.20 2.22
C ALA A 219 -18.28 -12.90 3.47
N PRO A 220 -17.77 -12.97 4.72
CA PRO A 220 -18.56 -12.68 5.91
C PRO A 220 -19.16 -11.26 5.96
N ILE A 221 -18.44 -10.23 5.48
CA ILE A 221 -18.98 -8.86 5.44
C ILE A 221 -20.03 -8.66 4.34
N VAL A 222 -19.88 -9.33 3.19
CA VAL A 222 -20.86 -9.28 2.09
C VAL A 222 -22.16 -10.02 2.46
N PHE A 223 -22.06 -11.19 3.08
CA PHE A 223 -23.21 -12.04 3.37
C PHE A 223 -23.85 -11.81 4.75
N LEU A 224 -23.33 -10.88 5.58
CA LEU A 224 -23.89 -10.59 6.91
C LEU A 224 -25.34 -10.08 6.86
N ALA A 225 -25.64 -9.09 6.03
CA ALA A 225 -27.01 -8.56 5.92
C ALA A 225 -27.98 -9.60 5.29
N PRO A 226 -27.64 -10.32 4.20
CA PRO A 226 -28.42 -11.47 3.73
C PRO A 226 -28.66 -12.55 4.79
N TYR A 227 -27.66 -12.89 5.61
CA TYR A 227 -27.81 -13.87 6.70
C TYR A 227 -28.78 -13.40 7.79
N ALA A 228 -28.72 -12.13 8.18
CA ALA A 228 -29.67 -11.55 9.12
C ALA A 228 -31.11 -11.61 8.57
N LYS A 229 -31.31 -11.21 7.30
CA LYS A 229 -32.62 -11.33 6.62
C LYS A 229 -33.09 -12.80 6.55
N HIS A 230 -32.19 -13.77 6.30
CA HIS A 230 -32.51 -15.21 6.29
C HIS A 230 -32.94 -15.76 7.66
N ILE A 231 -32.47 -15.18 8.76
CA ILE A 231 -32.92 -15.52 10.14
C ILE A 231 -34.30 -14.87 10.46
N GLY A 232 -34.82 -14.01 9.59
CA GLY A 232 -36.09 -13.29 9.78
C GLY A 232 -35.94 -11.95 10.50
N ILE A 233 -34.74 -11.37 10.54
CA ILE A 233 -34.52 -10.00 11.02
C ILE A 233 -34.92 -9.01 9.93
N ASP A 234 -35.53 -7.89 10.33
CA ASP A 234 -35.99 -6.86 9.41
C ASP A 234 -34.83 -6.19 8.63
N GLU A 235 -35.17 -5.58 7.50
CA GLU A 235 -34.16 -5.12 6.56
C GLU A 235 -33.32 -3.94 7.06
N TYR A 236 -33.90 -3.08 7.91
CA TYR A 236 -33.17 -1.96 8.53
C TYR A 236 -32.21 -2.47 9.60
N SER A 237 -32.68 -3.32 10.52
CA SER A 237 -31.83 -3.95 11.53
C SER A 237 -30.67 -4.73 10.90
N ALA A 238 -30.92 -5.45 9.80
CA ALA A 238 -29.88 -6.14 9.03
C ALA A 238 -28.82 -5.16 8.45
N ALA A 239 -29.24 -3.97 7.98
CA ALA A 239 -28.32 -2.92 7.54
C ALA A 239 -27.57 -2.26 8.72
N PHE A 240 -28.22 -2.06 9.86
CA PHE A 240 -27.60 -1.51 11.07
C PHE A 240 -26.47 -2.39 11.64
N LEU A 241 -26.49 -3.72 11.43
CA LEU A 241 -25.37 -4.59 11.78
C LEU A 241 -24.06 -4.18 11.09
N LEU A 242 -24.12 -3.79 9.81
CA LEU A 242 -22.96 -3.27 9.07
C LEU A 242 -22.52 -1.90 9.60
N SER A 243 -23.44 -1.05 10.04
CA SER A 243 -23.11 0.21 10.71
C SER A 243 -22.43 0.01 12.06
N ILE A 244 -22.91 -0.94 12.88
CA ILE A 244 -22.29 -1.30 14.17
C ILE A 244 -20.86 -1.81 13.94
N LEU A 245 -20.68 -2.74 13.00
CA LEU A 245 -19.36 -3.22 12.57
C LEU A 245 -18.43 -2.06 12.20
N ALA A 246 -18.91 -1.13 11.39
CA ALA A 246 -18.13 0.01 10.91
C ALA A 246 -17.77 1.01 12.03
N ILE A 247 -18.68 1.28 12.98
CA ILE A 247 -18.38 2.13 14.15
C ILE A 247 -17.28 1.49 15.01
N VAL A 248 -17.33 0.18 15.22
CA VAL A 248 -16.30 -0.51 16.01
C VAL A 248 -14.97 -0.58 15.25
N ASP A 249 -14.97 -0.82 13.94
CA ASP A 249 -13.77 -0.76 13.07
C ASP A 249 -13.09 0.62 13.15
N MET A 250 -13.88 1.70 13.09
CA MET A 250 -13.40 3.09 13.19
C MET A 250 -12.59 3.34 14.48
N ILE A 251 -12.99 2.74 15.61
CA ILE A 251 -12.30 2.86 16.90
C ILE A 251 -11.15 1.85 16.99
N ALA A 252 -11.34 0.64 16.47
CA ALA A 252 -10.37 -0.45 16.51
C ALA A 252 -9.08 -0.13 15.74
N ARG A 253 -9.16 0.49 14.56
CA ARG A 253 -7.96 0.81 13.75
C ARG A 253 -6.96 1.71 14.47
N PRO A 254 -7.31 2.91 14.98
CA PRO A 254 -6.37 3.74 15.75
C PRO A 254 -5.85 3.05 17.01
N ALA A 255 -6.73 2.38 17.77
CA ALA A 255 -6.34 1.68 19.00
C ALA A 255 -5.29 0.59 18.72
N THR A 256 -5.51 -0.23 17.68
CA THR A 256 -4.58 -1.28 17.25
C THR A 256 -3.27 -0.70 16.76
N GLY A 257 -3.32 0.39 15.97
CA GLY A 257 -2.12 1.10 15.50
C GLY A 257 -1.26 1.66 16.64
N ILE A 258 -1.88 2.17 17.72
CA ILE A 258 -1.18 2.62 18.92
C ILE A 258 -0.56 1.43 19.66
N ILE A 259 -1.30 0.34 19.86
CA ILE A 259 -0.83 -0.88 20.53
C ILE A 259 0.36 -1.49 19.78
N ALA A 260 0.29 -1.60 18.46
CA ALA A 260 1.36 -2.16 17.62
C ALA A 260 2.65 -1.33 17.64
N ASN A 261 2.56 -0.01 17.86
CA ASN A 261 3.71 0.87 18.02
C ASN A 261 4.28 0.91 19.44
N SER A 262 3.68 0.20 20.40
CA SER A 262 4.26 0.02 21.74
C SER A 262 5.58 -0.76 21.68
N LYS A 263 6.54 -0.38 22.54
CA LYS A 263 7.89 -0.98 22.64
C LYS A 263 7.87 -2.50 22.82
N TRP A 264 6.80 -3.05 23.40
CA TRP A 264 6.62 -4.48 23.64
C TRP A 264 6.08 -5.25 22.43
N VAL A 265 5.24 -4.61 21.62
CA VAL A 265 4.54 -5.24 20.48
C VAL A 265 5.32 -5.05 19.19
N ARG A 266 5.93 -3.87 18.98
CA ARG A 266 6.64 -3.51 17.74
C ARG A 266 7.69 -4.57 17.31
N PRO A 267 8.57 -5.10 18.17
CA PRO A 267 9.55 -6.12 17.78
C PRO A 267 8.94 -7.47 17.37
N LYS A 268 7.64 -7.67 17.67
CA LYS A 268 6.88 -8.91 17.48
C LYS A 268 5.60 -8.68 16.65
N ILE A 269 5.55 -7.59 15.87
CA ILE A 269 4.35 -7.14 15.16
C ILE A 269 3.75 -8.20 14.22
N GLN A 270 4.59 -9.05 13.62
CA GLN A 270 4.16 -10.17 12.78
C GLN A 270 3.35 -11.24 13.54
N TYR A 271 3.67 -11.50 14.82
CA TYR A 271 2.86 -12.39 15.66
C TYR A 271 1.54 -11.76 16.06
N PHE A 272 1.54 -10.44 16.30
CA PHE A 272 0.31 -9.70 16.62
C PHE A 272 -0.67 -9.69 15.43
N PHE A 273 -0.18 -9.51 14.20
CA PHE A 273 -0.97 -9.69 12.98
C PHE A 273 -1.51 -11.12 12.83
N SER A 274 -0.66 -12.13 13.08
CA SER A 274 -1.08 -13.55 13.04
C SER A 274 -2.21 -13.83 14.06
N PHE A 275 -2.14 -13.22 15.24
CA PHE A 275 -3.20 -13.26 16.25
C PHE A 275 -4.48 -12.55 15.78
N SER A 276 -4.39 -11.36 15.19
CA SER A 276 -5.57 -10.64 14.67
C SER A 276 -6.33 -11.44 13.60
N ILE A 277 -5.60 -12.13 12.72
CA ILE A 277 -6.17 -13.02 11.68
C ILE A 277 -6.87 -14.22 12.32
N ALA A 278 -6.21 -14.89 13.26
CA ALA A 278 -6.78 -16.06 13.96
C ALA A 278 -8.00 -15.67 14.80
N PHE A 279 -7.98 -14.50 15.46
CA PHE A 279 -9.10 -13.95 16.21
C PHE A 279 -10.29 -13.64 15.28
N ASN A 280 -10.07 -13.01 14.12
CA ASN A 280 -11.14 -12.78 13.14
C ASN A 280 -11.74 -14.10 12.64
N GLY A 281 -10.91 -15.11 12.38
CA GLY A 281 -11.37 -16.45 12.03
C GLY A 281 -12.20 -17.12 13.13
N ALA A 282 -11.78 -17.00 14.39
CA ALA A 282 -12.54 -17.49 15.54
C ALA A 282 -13.90 -16.78 15.68
N CYS A 283 -13.98 -15.47 15.47
CA CYS A 283 -15.26 -14.75 15.45
C CYS A 283 -16.22 -15.32 14.38
N HIS A 284 -15.73 -15.66 13.19
CA HIS A 284 -16.55 -16.29 12.14
C HIS A 284 -16.97 -17.73 12.49
N LEU A 285 -16.10 -18.54 13.12
CA LEU A 285 -16.45 -19.88 13.61
C LEU A 285 -17.54 -19.84 14.70
N LEU A 286 -17.60 -18.76 15.49
CA LEU A 286 -18.60 -18.57 16.54
C LEU A 286 -19.91 -17.93 16.03
N CYS A 287 -19.94 -17.39 14.81
CA CYS A 287 -21.12 -16.77 14.20
C CYS A 287 -22.37 -17.70 14.15
N PRO A 288 -22.26 -19.01 13.84
CA PRO A 288 -23.40 -19.94 13.87
C PRO A 288 -24.06 -20.12 15.24
N LEU A 289 -23.38 -19.79 16.35
CA LEU A 289 -23.94 -19.86 17.70
C LEU A 289 -24.74 -18.59 18.05
N ALA A 290 -24.59 -17.52 17.27
CA ALA A 290 -25.31 -16.27 17.49
C ALA A 290 -26.77 -16.38 17.01
N SER A 291 -27.70 -16.54 17.95
CA SER A 291 -29.14 -16.56 17.68
C SER A 291 -29.79 -15.19 17.87
N GLY A 292 -30.72 -14.87 16.97
CA GLY A 292 -31.48 -13.61 16.99
C GLY A 292 -30.64 -12.35 16.76
N TYR A 293 -31.30 -11.18 16.83
CA TYR A 293 -30.67 -9.89 16.57
C TYR A 293 -29.55 -9.57 17.58
N THR A 294 -29.78 -9.78 18.88
CA THR A 294 -28.78 -9.51 19.93
C THR A 294 -27.49 -10.32 19.74
N GLY A 295 -27.60 -11.59 19.33
CA GLY A 295 -26.45 -12.41 19.00
C GLY A 295 -25.65 -11.84 17.82
N LEU A 296 -26.33 -11.42 16.75
CA LEU A 296 -25.68 -10.82 15.59
C LEU A 296 -25.09 -9.43 15.87
N VAL A 297 -25.66 -8.65 16.79
CA VAL A 297 -25.08 -7.39 17.28
C VAL A 297 -23.75 -7.66 18.00
N ILE A 298 -23.72 -8.63 18.93
CA ILE A 298 -22.50 -9.03 19.64
C ILE A 298 -21.44 -9.53 18.65
N TYR A 299 -21.83 -10.39 17.69
CA TYR A 299 -20.96 -10.83 16.61
C TYR A 299 -20.42 -9.66 15.78
N SER A 300 -21.26 -8.67 15.43
CA SER A 300 -20.85 -7.51 14.62
C SER A 300 -19.85 -6.60 15.35
N ILE A 301 -19.94 -6.50 16.68
CA ILE A 301 -18.95 -5.80 17.52
C ILE A 301 -17.60 -6.54 17.46
N PHE A 302 -17.58 -7.86 17.73
CA PHE A 302 -16.34 -8.63 17.69
C PHE A 302 -15.73 -8.69 16.28
N PHE A 303 -16.55 -8.83 15.24
CA PHE A 303 -16.10 -8.78 13.86
C PHE A 303 -15.55 -7.41 13.48
N GLY A 304 -16.21 -6.30 13.83
CA GLY A 304 -15.69 -4.94 13.61
C GLY A 304 -14.33 -4.70 14.28
N LEU A 305 -14.17 -5.18 15.52
CA LEU A 305 -12.90 -5.12 16.24
C LEU A 305 -11.80 -5.93 15.55
N ALA A 306 -12.11 -7.18 15.16
CA ALA A 306 -11.17 -8.08 14.52
C ALA A 306 -10.77 -7.61 13.10
N PHE A 307 -11.74 -7.14 12.33
CA PHE A 307 -11.57 -6.57 10.99
C PHE A 307 -10.69 -5.32 11.03
N GLY A 308 -10.93 -4.42 11.99
CA GLY A 308 -10.12 -3.22 12.19
C GLY A 308 -8.69 -3.53 12.65
N MET A 309 -8.50 -4.56 13.48
CA MET A 309 -7.16 -5.05 13.82
C MET A 309 -6.40 -5.53 12.58
N VAL A 310 -7.00 -6.41 11.77
CA VAL A 310 -6.38 -6.95 10.55
C VAL A 310 -6.06 -5.83 9.55
N CYS A 311 -7.01 -4.92 9.29
CA CYS A 311 -6.81 -3.83 8.35
C CYS A 311 -5.72 -2.83 8.79
N ALA A 312 -5.58 -2.58 10.10
CA ALA A 312 -4.50 -1.73 10.61
C ALA A 312 -3.13 -2.40 10.46
N MET A 313 -3.04 -3.70 10.72
CA MET A 313 -1.78 -4.45 10.73
C MET A 313 -1.29 -4.90 9.35
N LEU A 314 -2.16 -5.01 8.36
CA LEU A 314 -1.84 -5.41 6.98
C LEU A 314 -0.68 -4.58 6.40
N PHE A 315 -0.84 -3.26 6.32
CA PHE A 315 0.20 -2.39 5.75
C PHE A 315 1.38 -2.13 6.68
N GLU A 316 1.16 -2.10 8.00
CA GLU A 316 2.23 -1.85 8.97
C GLU A 316 3.23 -3.02 9.01
N THR A 317 2.75 -4.27 8.99
CA THR A 317 3.63 -5.44 8.92
C THR A 317 4.36 -5.54 7.58
N LEU A 318 3.71 -5.20 6.46
CA LEU A 318 4.36 -5.14 5.15
C LEU A 318 5.47 -4.06 5.12
N MET A 319 5.24 -2.91 5.73
CA MET A 319 6.22 -1.82 5.82
C MET A 319 7.42 -2.18 6.71
N ASP A 320 7.18 -2.84 7.85
CA ASP A 320 8.21 -3.33 8.76
C ASP A 320 9.10 -4.41 8.11
N LEU A 321 8.48 -5.26 7.29
CA LEU A 321 9.10 -6.42 6.62
C LEU A 321 9.92 -6.07 5.38
N VAL A 322 9.47 -5.10 4.57
CA VAL A 322 10.08 -4.74 3.28
C VAL A 322 10.84 -3.41 3.34
N GLY A 323 10.54 -2.56 4.32
CA GLY A 323 11.10 -1.23 4.46
C GLY A 323 10.49 -0.20 3.50
N ALA A 324 10.61 1.08 3.86
CA ALA A 324 9.93 2.18 3.18
C ALA A 324 10.31 2.34 1.69
N ALA A 325 11.53 1.96 1.29
CA ALA A 325 12.03 2.15 -0.08
C ALA A 325 11.34 1.24 -1.11
N ARG A 326 11.02 -0.01 -0.73
CA ARG A 326 10.38 -1.00 -1.63
C ARG A 326 8.89 -1.19 -1.36
N PHE A 327 8.33 -0.51 -0.35
CA PHE A 327 6.94 -0.64 0.10
C PHE A 327 5.91 -0.51 -1.04
N THR A 328 6.02 0.52 -1.90
CA THR A 328 5.05 0.74 -2.99
C THR A 328 5.01 -0.42 -3.99
N SER A 329 6.18 -0.98 -4.34
CA SER A 329 6.26 -2.15 -5.22
C SER A 329 5.69 -3.41 -4.54
N ALA A 330 5.97 -3.59 -3.25
CA ALA A 330 5.48 -4.73 -2.50
C ALA A 330 3.96 -4.71 -2.33
N VAL A 331 3.37 -3.53 -2.09
CA VAL A 331 1.91 -3.36 -2.09
C VAL A 331 1.32 -3.76 -3.45
N GLY A 332 1.91 -3.32 -4.56
CA GLY A 332 1.43 -3.69 -5.90
C GLY A 332 1.47 -5.20 -6.19
N LEU A 333 2.55 -5.89 -5.82
CA LEU A 333 2.65 -7.35 -5.94
C LEU A 333 1.63 -8.08 -5.06
N VAL A 334 1.44 -7.61 -3.82
CA VAL A 334 0.49 -8.17 -2.86
C VAL A 334 -0.95 -8.01 -3.38
N THR A 335 -1.36 -6.82 -3.83
CA THR A 335 -2.74 -6.61 -4.30
C THR A 335 -3.08 -7.42 -5.54
N ILE A 336 -2.12 -7.64 -6.46
CA ILE A 336 -2.31 -8.53 -7.63
C ILE A 336 -2.62 -9.96 -7.17
N ALA A 337 -1.86 -10.49 -6.21
CA ALA A 337 -2.07 -11.85 -5.69
C ALA A 337 -3.41 -11.98 -4.94
N GLU A 338 -3.77 -10.97 -4.15
CA GLU A 338 -5.03 -10.90 -3.40
C GLU A 338 -6.26 -10.88 -4.33
N CYS A 339 -6.16 -10.24 -5.50
CA CYS A 339 -7.28 -10.17 -6.45
C CYS A 339 -7.83 -11.54 -6.89
N CYS A 340 -6.97 -12.54 -7.04
CA CYS A 340 -7.38 -13.88 -7.40
C CYS A 340 -8.24 -14.52 -6.28
N THR A 341 -7.87 -14.31 -5.02
CA THR A 341 -8.56 -14.92 -3.87
C THR A 341 -9.82 -14.16 -3.50
N ILE A 342 -9.83 -12.83 -3.66
CA ILE A 342 -11.01 -11.97 -3.55
C ILE A 342 -12.05 -12.29 -4.64
N LEU A 343 -11.63 -12.68 -5.85
CA LEU A 343 -12.54 -13.13 -6.90
C LEU A 343 -13.23 -14.45 -6.53
N LEU A 344 -12.48 -15.41 -6.00
CA LEU A 344 -12.95 -16.78 -5.73
C LEU A 344 -13.69 -16.91 -4.39
N GLY A 345 -13.31 -16.13 -3.37
CA GLY A 345 -13.81 -16.26 -2.00
C GLY A 345 -15.34 -16.20 -1.86
N PRO A 346 -16.00 -15.11 -2.31
CA PRO A 346 -17.45 -14.97 -2.21
C PRO A 346 -18.25 -15.95 -3.10
N PRO A 347 -17.89 -16.23 -4.37
CA PRO A 347 -18.57 -17.26 -5.17
C PRO A 347 -18.50 -18.66 -4.56
N ILE A 348 -17.34 -19.08 -4.04
CA ILE A 348 -17.21 -20.36 -3.32
C ILE A 348 -18.12 -20.37 -2.07
N GLY A 349 -18.21 -19.23 -1.37
CA GLY A 349 -19.16 -19.05 -0.27
C GLY A 349 -20.61 -19.19 -0.71
N GLY A 350 -21.00 -18.53 -1.81
CA GLY A 350 -22.33 -18.60 -2.42
C GLY A 350 -22.72 -20.02 -2.80
N THR A 351 -21.88 -20.74 -3.56
CA THR A 351 -22.16 -22.13 -3.95
C THR A 351 -22.35 -23.07 -2.75
N LEU A 352 -21.70 -22.77 -1.62
CA LEU A 352 -21.86 -23.53 -0.38
C LEU A 352 -23.22 -23.24 0.29
N ILE A 353 -23.69 -22.00 0.24
CA ILE A 353 -25.04 -21.61 0.67
C ILE A 353 -26.09 -22.28 -0.23
N ASP A 354 -25.91 -22.21 -1.56
CA ASP A 354 -26.84 -22.76 -2.54
C ASP A 354 -26.98 -24.29 -2.45
N THR A 355 -25.90 -24.99 -2.09
CA THR A 355 -25.88 -26.47 -1.98
C THR A 355 -26.47 -26.96 -0.66
N PHE A 356 -26.19 -26.29 0.46
CA PHE A 356 -26.58 -26.74 1.80
C PHE A 356 -27.84 -26.03 2.35
N GLY A 357 -28.28 -24.94 1.74
CA GLY A 357 -29.44 -24.14 2.18
C GLY A 357 -29.23 -23.33 3.45
N ASP A 358 -28.02 -23.30 4.04
CA ASP A 358 -27.74 -22.60 5.29
C ASP A 358 -26.41 -21.81 5.22
N TYR A 359 -26.49 -20.52 5.55
CA TYR A 359 -25.36 -19.59 5.65
C TYR A 359 -24.32 -20.00 6.70
N LYS A 360 -24.67 -20.80 7.71
CA LYS A 360 -23.73 -21.27 8.74
C LYS A 360 -22.49 -21.93 8.14
N TYR A 361 -22.65 -22.74 7.09
CA TYR A 361 -21.53 -23.42 6.42
C TYR A 361 -20.56 -22.43 5.77
N MET A 362 -21.06 -21.32 5.23
CA MET A 362 -20.21 -20.25 4.69
C MET A 362 -19.38 -19.57 5.79
N PHE A 363 -19.98 -19.26 6.94
CA PHE A 363 -19.24 -18.68 8.07
C PHE A 363 -18.21 -19.67 8.64
N ILE A 364 -18.55 -20.96 8.76
CA ILE A 364 -17.62 -22.01 9.19
C ILE A 364 -16.44 -22.13 8.21
N LYS A 365 -16.69 -22.18 6.89
CA LYS A 365 -15.63 -22.20 5.87
C LYS A 365 -14.73 -20.98 5.97
N CYS A 366 -15.29 -19.78 6.13
CA CYS A 366 -14.52 -18.55 6.21
C CYS A 366 -13.67 -18.51 7.49
N GLY A 367 -14.26 -18.88 8.63
CA GLY A 367 -13.56 -18.97 9.91
C GLY A 367 -12.42 -19.99 9.90
N ALA A 368 -12.66 -21.19 9.37
CA ALA A 368 -11.64 -22.25 9.28
C ALA A 368 -10.45 -21.83 8.40
N VAL A 369 -10.70 -21.24 7.23
CA VAL A 369 -9.64 -20.72 6.33
C VAL A 369 -8.86 -19.58 6.99
N MET A 370 -9.53 -18.67 7.69
CA MET A 370 -8.88 -17.57 8.43
C MET A 370 -8.02 -18.08 9.59
N VAL A 371 -8.50 -19.03 10.39
CA VAL A 371 -7.70 -19.65 11.48
C VAL A 371 -6.51 -20.42 10.92
N LEU A 372 -6.67 -21.13 9.79
CA LEU A 372 -5.57 -21.79 9.09
C LEU A 372 -4.51 -20.79 8.59
N ALA A 373 -4.93 -19.65 8.01
CA ALA A 373 -4.02 -18.60 7.58
C ALA A 373 -3.26 -17.95 8.76
N GLY A 374 -3.95 -17.65 9.86
CA GLY A 374 -3.35 -17.07 11.07
C GLY A 374 -2.37 -18.03 11.76
N THR A 375 -2.70 -19.32 11.86
CA THR A 375 -1.80 -20.34 12.41
C THR A 375 -0.60 -20.62 11.51
N PHE A 376 -0.79 -20.68 10.18
CA PHE A 376 0.30 -20.76 9.21
C PHE A 376 1.28 -19.59 9.36
N LEU A 377 0.78 -18.34 9.39
CA LEU A 377 1.62 -17.16 9.59
C LEU A 377 2.33 -17.20 10.94
N PHE A 378 1.66 -17.59 12.02
CA PHE A 378 2.29 -17.70 13.35
C PHE A 378 3.48 -18.69 13.35
N ILE A 379 3.29 -19.88 12.77
CA ILE A 379 4.31 -20.93 12.68
C ILE A 379 5.47 -20.49 11.76
N MET A 380 5.16 -19.95 10.59
CA MET A 380 6.19 -19.55 9.62
C MET A 380 6.99 -18.34 10.09
N ASN A 381 6.34 -17.36 10.74
CA ASN A 381 7.05 -16.25 11.39
C ASN A 381 7.94 -16.76 12.54
N TYR A 382 7.50 -17.75 13.34
CA TYR A 382 8.35 -18.38 14.34
C TYR A 382 9.62 -18.99 13.74
N TYR A 383 9.51 -19.73 12.63
CA TYR A 383 10.69 -20.23 11.91
C TYR A 383 11.57 -19.10 11.35
N ASN A 384 10.95 -18.05 10.79
CA ASN A 384 11.67 -16.90 10.24
C ASN A 384 12.51 -16.18 11.31
N TYR A 385 11.91 -15.79 12.44
CA TYR A 385 12.62 -15.19 13.58
C TYR A 385 13.72 -16.11 14.14
N ARG A 386 13.47 -17.43 14.22
CA ARG A 386 14.47 -18.40 14.69
C ARG A 386 15.66 -18.54 13.72
N MET A 387 15.44 -18.42 12.41
CA MET A 387 16.51 -18.43 11.42
C MET A 387 17.27 -17.11 11.41
N LEU A 388 16.60 -15.97 11.47
CA LEU A 388 17.24 -14.65 11.60
C LEU A 388 18.13 -14.58 12.84
N ALA A 389 17.67 -15.07 14.00
CA ALA A 389 18.47 -15.16 15.22
C ALA A 389 19.68 -16.12 15.10
N LYS A 390 19.60 -17.16 14.27
CA LYS A 390 20.76 -18.02 13.94
C LYS A 390 21.74 -17.34 13.00
N GLU A 391 21.26 -16.61 12.01
CA GLU A 391 22.07 -15.86 11.04
C GLU A 391 22.80 -14.69 11.74
N GLU A 392 22.14 -13.96 12.63
CA GLU A 392 22.75 -12.91 13.45
C GLU A 392 23.83 -13.48 14.39
N LYS A 393 23.56 -14.61 15.07
CA LYS A 393 24.57 -15.32 15.88
C LYS A 393 25.76 -15.78 15.05
N LYS A 394 25.54 -16.28 13.83
CA LYS A 394 26.62 -16.64 12.90
C LYS A 394 27.42 -15.43 12.42
N ARG A 395 26.79 -14.25 12.29
CA ARG A 395 27.48 -13.02 11.90
C ARG A 395 28.36 -12.51 13.04
N LYS A 396 27.83 -12.42 14.26
CA LYS A 396 28.61 -12.07 15.46
C LYS A 396 29.76 -13.05 15.70
N ALA A 397 29.53 -14.36 15.55
CA ALA A 397 30.59 -15.36 15.65
C ALA A 397 31.67 -15.30 14.54
N LYS A 398 31.40 -14.61 13.42
CA LYS A 398 32.43 -14.28 12.41
C LYS A 398 33.14 -12.97 12.73
N GLU A 399 32.42 -11.97 13.22
CA GLU A 399 32.97 -10.70 13.70
C GLU A 399 33.90 -10.92 14.93
N GLU A 400 33.61 -11.93 15.75
CA GLU A 400 34.38 -12.36 16.93
C GLU A 400 35.43 -13.46 16.64
N ASP A 401 35.62 -13.90 15.38
CA ASP A 401 36.60 -14.96 15.06
C ASP A 401 38.04 -14.44 15.29
N PRO A 402 38.81 -15.04 16.23
CA PRO A 402 40.15 -14.56 16.55
C PRO A 402 41.14 -14.67 15.38
N LYS A 403 40.83 -15.41 14.31
CA LYS A 403 41.63 -15.37 13.07
C LYS A 403 41.43 -14.04 12.33
N ILE A 404 40.19 -13.58 12.15
CA ILE A 404 39.90 -12.33 11.43
C ILE A 404 40.42 -11.13 12.23
N ILE A 405 40.24 -11.16 13.56
CA ILE A 405 40.80 -10.14 14.47
C ILE A 405 42.34 -10.15 14.45
N ARG A 406 42.99 -11.31 14.28
CA ARG A 406 44.45 -11.36 14.08
C ARG A 406 44.86 -10.77 12.74
N THR A 407 44.22 -11.13 11.63
CA THR A 407 44.57 -10.61 10.30
C THR A 407 44.43 -9.08 10.25
N GLU A 408 43.33 -8.50 10.75
CA GLU A 408 43.20 -7.02 10.81
C GLU A 408 44.28 -6.34 11.66
N ASN A 409 44.72 -6.97 12.76
CA ASN A 409 45.77 -6.42 13.61
C ASN A 409 47.17 -6.62 13.01
N GLU A 410 47.41 -7.73 12.32
CA GLU A 410 48.64 -7.98 11.58
C GLU A 410 48.78 -7.00 10.40
N ASP A 411 47.71 -6.80 9.62
CA ASP A 411 47.66 -5.83 8.52
C ASP A 411 47.86 -4.38 9.02
N LYS A 412 47.18 -3.98 10.12
CA LYS A 412 47.44 -2.68 10.77
C LYS A 412 48.87 -2.56 11.31
N SER A 413 49.51 -3.66 11.71
CA SER A 413 50.90 -3.65 12.16
C SER A 413 51.89 -3.55 11.00
N ASN A 414 51.60 -4.17 9.85
CA ASN A 414 52.42 -4.09 8.64
C ASN A 414 52.30 -2.72 7.98
N TRP A 415 51.07 -2.19 7.84
CA TRP A 415 50.84 -0.82 7.38
C TRP A 415 51.62 0.22 8.19
N LYS A 416 51.65 0.08 9.53
CA LYS A 416 52.47 0.96 10.39
C LYS A 416 53.97 0.82 10.16
N LYS A 417 54.48 -0.38 9.84
CA LYS A 417 55.89 -0.61 9.52
C LYS A 417 56.28 -0.11 8.13
N GLU A 418 55.36 -0.17 7.17
CA GLU A 418 55.54 0.33 5.79
C GLU A 418 55.48 1.86 5.77
N ALA A 419 54.47 2.46 6.42
CA ALA A 419 54.40 3.91 6.61
C ALA A 419 55.58 4.50 7.40
N GLN A 420 56.31 3.68 8.15
CA GLN A 420 57.54 4.06 8.88
C GLN A 420 58.84 3.75 8.09
N LYS A 421 58.73 3.12 6.91
CA LYS A 421 59.83 2.92 5.94
C LYS A 421 59.79 3.89 4.76
N ASP A 422 58.59 4.27 4.30
CA ASP A 422 58.39 5.08 3.10
C ASP A 422 58.12 6.58 3.39
N GLY A 423 58.40 7.03 4.61
CA GLY A 423 58.38 8.45 4.96
C GLY A 423 59.71 9.14 4.61
N PRO A 424 59.74 10.20 3.77
CA PRO A 424 60.95 10.99 3.62
C PRO A 424 61.30 11.68 4.94
N GLU A 425 62.60 11.74 5.24
CA GLU A 425 63.15 12.30 6.48
C GLU A 425 62.95 13.83 6.53
N LEU A 426 61.76 14.28 6.93
CA LEU A 426 61.50 15.70 7.17
C LEU A 426 62.24 16.17 8.43
N GLN A 427 63.28 16.98 8.20
CA GLN A 427 63.96 17.74 9.24
C GLN A 427 62.95 18.60 10.03
N PRO A 428 63.11 18.73 11.36
CA PRO A 428 62.24 19.60 12.15
C PRO A 428 62.47 21.06 11.78
N LEU A 429 61.47 21.69 11.15
CA LEU A 429 61.47 23.14 10.96
C LEU A 429 61.40 23.83 12.33
N ARG A 430 62.38 24.71 12.55
CA ARG A 430 62.61 25.47 13.77
C ARG A 430 61.61 26.62 13.85
N ASP A 431 60.72 26.60 14.84
CA ASP A 431 59.85 27.75 15.13
C ASP A 431 60.68 28.90 15.73
N GLU A 432 61.07 29.86 14.89
CA GLU A 432 61.53 31.17 15.36
C GLU A 432 60.32 32.04 15.75
N ARG A 433 59.97 32.05 17.04
CA ARG A 433 59.15 33.13 17.59
C ARG A 433 59.34 33.40 19.10
N GLU A 434 60.56 33.70 19.52
CA GLU A 434 60.81 34.55 20.70
C GLU A 434 61.31 35.92 20.22
N GLY A 435 60.64 37.02 20.59
CA GLY A 435 61.09 38.32 20.06
C GLY A 435 60.24 39.58 20.23
N LEU A 436 59.10 39.57 20.95
CA LEU A 436 58.54 40.83 21.46
C LEU A 436 58.34 40.75 22.98
N LYS A 437 59.16 41.54 23.68
CA LYS A 437 59.19 41.63 25.13
C LYS A 437 58.01 42.44 25.66
N THR A 438 57.67 42.17 26.93
CA THR A 438 57.17 43.09 27.97
C THR A 438 57.09 44.57 27.56
N GLU A 439 56.06 45.33 27.92
CA GLU A 439 55.55 45.53 29.29
C GLU A 439 54.31 46.44 29.25
N VAL A 440 53.38 46.35 30.22
CA VAL A 440 52.73 47.47 30.94
C VAL A 440 51.76 46.90 31.99
N ASN A 441 51.84 47.45 33.20
CA ASN A 441 51.09 47.07 34.40
C ASN A 441 49.61 47.53 34.38
N GLY A 442 48.81 46.95 35.30
CA GLY A 442 48.06 47.80 36.23
C GLY A 442 46.59 47.43 36.50
N THR A 443 46.32 47.01 37.75
CA THR A 443 45.02 46.98 38.47
C THR A 443 43.86 46.18 37.89
#